data_AF-A0A4Y2P260-F1
#
_entry.id   AF-A0A4Y2P260-F1
#
_cell.length_a   1.000
_cell.length_b   1.000
_cell.length_c   1.000
_cell.angle_alpha   90.00
_cell.angle_beta   90.00
_cell.angle_gamma   90.00
#
_symmetry.space_group_name_H-M   'P 1'
#
loop_
_entity.id
_entity.type
_entity.pdbx_description
1 polymer ?
#
loop_
_entity_poly.entity_id
_entity_poly.type
_entity_poly.pdbx_seq_one_letter_code
_entity_poly.pdbx_strand_id
1 'polypeptide(L)'
;MGCYQGKTDRQNWSQESMAGAIQEVLEGNMGYRRASKAYSVPQTTLERKVKEARQKKLSSEAAAGKMLGIYIKQFFRKQKRRNWCNI
;
A
#
# COMPACT_ATOMS: atom_id res chain seq x y z
N MET A 1 -16.68 -30.56 2.91
CA MET A 1 -16.16 -29.53 3.85
C MET A 1 -15.52 -28.42 3.04
N GLY A 2 -16.23 -27.30 2.84
CA GLY A 2 -15.75 -26.18 2.02
C GLY A 2 -14.69 -25.38 2.78
N CYS A 3 -13.48 -25.33 2.24
CA CYS A 3 -12.39 -24.52 2.74
C CYS A 3 -12.59 -23.06 2.29
N TYR A 4 -12.79 -22.15 3.25
CA TYR A 4 -12.79 -20.72 2.99
C TYR A 4 -11.39 -20.28 2.57
N GLN A 5 -11.16 -20.14 1.27
CA GLN A 5 -10.00 -19.45 0.73
C GLN A 5 -10.14 -17.96 1.09
N GLY A 6 -9.28 -17.48 1.98
CA GLY A 6 -9.20 -16.06 2.30
C GLY A 6 -8.89 -15.27 1.04
N LYS A 7 -9.90 -14.59 0.49
CA LYS A 7 -9.75 -13.65 -0.64
C LYS A 7 -9.04 -12.39 -0.15
N THR A 8 -7.74 -12.45 0.11
CA THR A 8 -6.99 -11.26 0.53
C THR A 8 -5.71 -11.08 -0.25
N ASP A 9 -5.84 -10.92 -1.57
CA ASP A 9 -4.89 -10.15 -2.39
C ASP A 9 -5.09 -8.62 -2.23
N ARG A 10 -5.77 -8.20 -1.16
CA ARG A 10 -6.38 -6.88 -1.03
C ARG A 10 -5.40 -5.72 -0.88
N GLN A 11 -4.09 -5.95 -0.72
CA GLN A 11 -3.25 -4.90 -0.12
C GLN A 11 -1.75 -4.93 -0.42
N ASN A 12 -1.28 -5.63 -1.46
CA ASN A 12 0.13 -5.58 -1.81
C ASN A 12 0.39 -4.70 -3.04
N TRP A 13 0.30 -3.37 -2.87
CA TRP A 13 0.85 -2.44 -3.86
C TRP A 13 2.38 -2.42 -3.76
N SER A 14 3.05 -2.38 -4.91
CA SER A 14 4.52 -2.29 -4.96
C SER A 14 4.98 -0.85 -4.70
N GLN A 15 6.21 -0.70 -4.22
CA GLN A 15 6.80 0.62 -4.00
C GLN A 15 6.90 1.40 -5.33
N GLU A 16 7.22 0.72 -6.43
CA GLU A 16 7.27 1.30 -7.77
C GLU A 16 5.92 1.87 -8.21
N SER A 17 4.83 1.11 -8.01
CA SER A 17 3.47 1.58 -8.31
C SER A 17 3.11 2.82 -7.49
N MET A 18 3.53 2.89 -6.23
CA MET A 18 3.30 4.07 -5.40
C MET A 18 4.18 5.25 -5.81
N ALA A 19 5.45 5.03 -6.18
CA ALA A 19 6.36 6.08 -6.63
C ALA A 19 5.86 6.72 -7.93
N GLY A 20 5.48 5.92 -8.92
CA GLY A 20 4.91 6.40 -10.18
C GLY A 20 3.62 7.20 -9.95
N ALA A 21 2.71 6.69 -9.11
CA ALA A 21 1.48 7.40 -8.77
C ALA A 21 1.74 8.75 -8.08
N ILE A 22 2.75 8.84 -7.21
CA ILE A 22 3.14 10.10 -6.55
C ILE A 22 3.69 11.09 -7.58
N GLN A 23 4.53 10.63 -8.50
CA GLN A 23 5.15 11.46 -9.54
C GLN A 23 4.08 12.10 -10.45
N GLU A 24 3.17 11.31 -11.01
CA GLU A 24 2.10 11.81 -11.89
C GLU A 24 1.19 12.85 -11.21
N VAL A 25 0.98 12.70 -9.89
CA VAL A 25 0.17 13.64 -9.09
C VAL A 25 0.96 14.90 -8.73
N LEU A 26 2.27 14.82 -8.59
CA LEU A 26 3.13 15.98 -8.37
C LEU A 26 3.30 16.81 -9.65
N GLU A 27 3.48 16.14 -10.79
CA GLU A 27 3.55 16.76 -12.12
C GLU A 27 2.21 17.37 -12.55
N GLY A 28 1.09 16.83 -12.05
CA GLY A 28 -0.27 17.31 -12.34
C GLY A 28 -0.94 16.62 -13.53
N ASN A 29 -0.30 15.60 -14.11
CA ASN A 29 -0.84 14.80 -15.20
C ASN A 29 -2.09 13.99 -14.78
N MET A 30 -2.11 13.49 -13.54
CA MET A 30 -3.22 12.72 -12.99
C MET A 30 -3.68 13.22 -11.62
N GLY A 31 -4.99 13.28 -11.41
CA GLY A 31 -5.58 13.45 -10.07
C GLY A 31 -5.56 12.15 -9.26
N TYR A 32 -5.68 12.26 -7.93
CA TYR A 32 -5.60 11.13 -6.98
C TYR A 32 -6.46 9.92 -7.36
N ARG A 33 -7.68 10.17 -7.83
CA ARG A 33 -8.63 9.12 -8.23
C ARG A 33 -8.19 8.34 -9.47
N ARG A 34 -7.60 9.04 -10.46
CA ARG A 34 -7.11 8.42 -11.70
C ARG A 34 -5.81 7.67 -11.43
N ALA A 35 -4.87 8.30 -10.73
CA ALA A 35 -3.60 7.68 -10.34
C ALA A 35 -3.82 6.41 -9.48
N SER A 36 -4.75 6.46 -8.53
CA SER A 36 -5.11 5.30 -7.70
C SER A 36 -5.54 4.09 -8.54
N LYS A 37 -6.41 4.30 -9.54
CA LYS A 37 -6.86 3.24 -10.43
C LYS A 37 -5.78 2.76 -11.39
N ALA A 38 -5.00 3.68 -11.95
CA ALA A 38 -3.96 3.36 -12.93
C ALA A 38 -2.84 2.51 -12.32
N TYR A 39 -2.39 2.86 -11.12
CA TYR A 39 -1.29 2.17 -10.43
C TYR A 39 -1.75 1.11 -9.42
N SER A 40 -3.06 0.84 -9.34
CA SER A 40 -3.64 -0.10 -8.35
C SER A 40 -3.19 0.19 -6.91
N VAL A 41 -3.09 1.47 -6.57
CA VAL A 41 -2.67 1.94 -5.23
C VAL A 41 -3.87 2.51 -4.46
N PRO A 42 -3.93 2.35 -3.13
CA PRO A 42 -4.99 2.96 -2.34
C PRO A 42 -4.95 4.48 -2.38
N GLN A 43 -6.06 5.12 -2.75
CA GLN A 43 -6.16 6.58 -2.89
C GLN A 43 -5.77 7.33 -1.60
N THR A 44 -6.27 6.90 -0.44
CA THR A 44 -5.97 7.55 0.85
C THR A 44 -4.50 7.44 1.22
N THR A 45 -3.85 6.34 0.84
CA THR A 45 -2.41 6.16 1.04
C THR A 45 -1.63 7.08 0.10
N LEU A 46 -2.03 7.17 -1.17
CA LEU A 46 -1.44 8.07 -2.15
C LEU A 46 -1.52 9.54 -1.70
N GLU A 47 -2.69 10.01 -1.25
CA GLU A 47 -2.87 11.37 -0.73
C GLU A 47 -1.94 11.68 0.44
N ARG A 48 -1.85 10.75 1.41
CA ARG A 48 -0.95 10.91 2.56
C ARG A 48 0.51 11.01 2.13
N LYS A 49 0.93 10.14 1.21
CA LYS A 49 2.32 10.12 0.70
C LYS A 49 2.66 11.37 -0.11
N VAL A 50 1.75 11.85 -0.96
CA VAL A 50 1.92 13.10 -1.70
C VAL A 50 2.00 14.30 -0.74
N LYS A 51 1.17 14.33 0.31
CA LYS A 51 1.25 15.37 1.34
C LYS A 51 2.59 15.35 2.08
N GLU A 52 3.07 14.17 2.48
CA GLU A 52 4.39 13.98 3.10
C GLU A 52 5.52 14.41 2.15
N ALA A 53 5.43 14.08 0.86
CA ALA A 53 6.41 14.45 -0.16
C ALA A 53 6.49 15.97 -0.35
N ARG A 54 5.34 16.65 -0.43
CA ARG A 54 5.27 18.12 -0.54
C ARG A 54 5.83 18.82 0.69
N GLN A 55 5.54 18.31 1.88
CA GLN A 55 6.01 18.90 3.14
C GLN A 55 7.52 18.73 3.34
N LYS A 56 8.06 17.55 3.03
CA LYS A 56 9.45 17.21 3.29
C LYS A 56 10.38 17.41 2.08
N LYS A 57 9.84 17.89 0.95
CA LYS A 57 10.52 17.96 -0.36
C LYS A 57 11.28 16.66 -0.68
N LEU A 58 10.64 15.53 -0.41
CA LEU A 58 11.24 14.20 -0.61
C LEU A 58 11.09 13.76 -2.08
N SER A 59 12.08 13.01 -2.57
CA SER A 59 11.98 12.30 -3.84
C SER A 59 10.80 11.33 -3.86
N SER A 60 10.21 11.09 -5.04
CA SER A 60 9.06 10.19 -5.24
C SER A 60 9.33 8.79 -4.69
N GLU A 61 10.55 8.27 -4.87
CA GLU A 61 10.96 6.93 -4.39
C GLU A 61 11.08 6.88 -2.87
N ALA A 62 11.57 7.97 -2.26
CA ALA A 62 11.69 8.12 -0.82
C ALA A 62 10.31 8.26 -0.15
N ALA A 63 9.39 8.97 -0.81
CA ALA A 63 8.00 9.09 -0.36
C ALA A 63 7.25 7.77 -0.47
N ALA A 64 7.51 6.97 -1.51
CA ALA A 64 6.90 5.65 -1.71
C ALA A 64 7.34 4.60 -0.68
N GLY A 65 8.45 4.83 0.03
CA GLY A 65 8.96 3.96 1.07
C GLY A 65 7.88 3.64 2.12
N LYS A 66 7.60 2.34 2.32
CA LYS A 66 6.72 1.88 3.40
C LYS A 66 7.45 2.10 4.72
N MET A 67 7.05 3.12 5.49
CA MET A 67 7.32 3.13 6.93
C MET A 67 6.50 1.99 7.52
N LEU A 68 7.11 0.80 7.70
CA LEU A 68 6.49 -0.39 8.28
C LEU A 68 6.30 -0.20 9.81
N GLY A 69 5.71 0.92 10.21
CA GLY A 69 5.43 1.28 11.59
C GLY A 69 4.06 0.76 12.01
N ILE A 70 4.07 -0.22 12.92
CA ILE A 70 2.98 -0.66 13.81
C ILE A 70 1.79 -1.38 13.13
N TYR A 71 1.34 -0.97 11.94
CA TYR A 71 0.08 -1.47 11.36
C TYR A 71 0.11 -2.95 10.92
N ILE A 72 1.26 -3.46 10.47
CA ILE A 72 1.39 -4.86 10.05
C ILE A 72 1.39 -5.83 11.24
N LYS A 73 1.91 -5.40 12.41
CA LYS A 73 2.06 -6.30 13.56
C LYS A 73 0.70 -6.73 14.12
N GLN A 74 -0.33 -5.87 14.08
CA GLN A 74 -1.67 -6.25 14.53
C GLN A 74 -2.42 -7.12 13.52
N PHE A 75 -2.24 -6.86 12.22
CA PHE A 75 -2.88 -7.66 11.17
C PHE A 75 -2.30 -9.10 11.10
N PHE A 76 -0.99 -9.26 11.32
CA PHE A 76 -0.30 -10.56 11.24
C PHE A 76 -0.29 -11.36 12.56
N ARG A 77 -0.51 -10.74 13.74
CA ARG A 77 -0.48 -11.44 15.05
C ARG A 77 -1.55 -12.54 15.18
N LYS A 78 -2.58 -12.55 14.33
CA LYS A 78 -3.67 -13.53 14.35
C LYS A 78 -3.45 -14.75 13.45
N GLN A 79 -2.28 -14.89 12.81
CA GLN A 79 -1.92 -16.02 11.92
C GLN A 79 -0.98 -17.05 12.57
N LYS A 80 -0.69 -16.98 13.88
CA LYS A 80 0.19 -17.94 14.58
C LYS A 80 -0.54 -18.78 15.63
N ARG A 81 -1.75 -19.26 15.30
CA ARG A 81 -2.41 -20.40 15.98
C ARG A 81 -3.28 -21.14 14.97
N ARG A 82 -2.68 -21.98 14.11
CA ARG A 82 -3.25 -23.21 13.53
C ARG A 82 -2.30 -23.79 12.47
N ASN A 83 -1.06 -24.08 12.87
CA ASN A 83 -0.34 -25.22 12.31
C ASN A 83 -0.31 -26.29 13.39
N TRP A 84 -1.47 -26.92 13.59
CA TRP A 84 -1.59 -28.19 14.32
C TRP A 84 -2.88 -28.84 13.86
N CYS A 85 -2.79 -29.46 12.69
CA CYS A 85 -3.65 -30.54 12.20
C CYS A 85 -2.98 -31.03 10.92
N ASN A 86 -1.92 -31.81 11.08
CA ASN A 86 -1.46 -32.82 10.12
C ASN A 86 -0.58 -33.79 10.90
N ILE A 87 -1.25 -34.77 11.51
CA ILE A 87 -0.95 -36.21 11.67
C ILE A 87 -2.09 -36.78 12.51
#